data_AF-A0A6L3XYM2-F1
#
_entry.id   AF-A0A6L3XYM2-F1
#
_cell.length_a   1.000
_cell.length_b   1.000
_cell.length_c   1.000
_cell.angle_alpha   90.00
_cell.angle_beta   90.00
_cell.angle_gamma   90.00
#
_symmetry.space_group_name_H-M   'P 1'
#
loop_
_entity.id
_entity.type
_entity.pdbx_description
1 polymer ?
#
loop_
_entity_poly.entity_id
_entity_poly.type
_entity_poly.pdbx_seq_one_letter_code
_entity_poly.pdbx_strand_id
1 'polypeptide(L)'
;YRRASASRDPAPRPLGAQDRLSWKKRLSRLMNYPGTRYTSQMMETVCFPAMEEVAQELKLRGAYVELKNLPPEEGENLGHLDLLVHMGDEQNFVYQIWPQQYSVPGFTYRARSGKSTYYRLETFLLEGSQGNDLMDYSKEQVITDILDQYERHLNFIHLHREAPGNSVMFPDV
;
A
#
# COMPACT_ATOMS: atom_id res chain seq x y z
N TYR A 1 25.26 2.57 6.73
CA TYR A 1 23.95 3.23 6.90
C TYR A 1 22.86 2.18 6.79
N ARG A 2 22.26 1.77 7.92
CA ARG A 2 21.29 0.69 8.00
C ARG A 2 19.90 1.34 8.13
N ARG A 3 19.13 1.39 7.04
CA ARG A 3 17.71 1.79 7.08
C ARG A 3 16.99 0.75 7.92
N ALA A 4 16.50 1.15 9.10
CA ALA A 4 15.64 0.31 9.92
C ALA A 4 14.24 0.35 9.30
N SER A 5 13.90 -0.66 8.50
CA SER A 5 12.53 -0.88 8.07
C SER A 5 11.72 -1.28 9.30
N ALA A 6 10.84 -0.39 9.76
CA ALA A 6 9.82 -0.74 10.74
C ALA A 6 8.80 -1.63 10.02
N SER A 7 9.05 -2.94 10.00
CA SER A 7 8.03 -3.93 9.64
C SER A 7 6.94 -3.90 10.72
N ARG A 8 5.94 -3.03 10.55
CA ARG A 8 4.70 -3.08 11.31
C ARG A 8 3.84 -4.19 10.69
N ASP A 9 4.05 -5.42 11.15
CA ASP A 9 3.10 -6.51 10.92
C ASP A 9 1.79 -6.11 11.63
N PRO A 10 0.66 -5.91 10.92
CA PRO A 10 -0.60 -5.67 11.59
C PRO A 10 -0.98 -6.90 12.43
N ALA A 11 -1.56 -6.66 13.61
CA ALA A 11 -1.94 -7.70 14.57
C ALA A 11 -2.74 -8.84 13.90
N PRO A 12 -2.49 -10.11 14.25
CA PRO A 12 -3.13 -11.24 13.59
C PRO A 12 -4.64 -11.26 13.86
N ARG A 13 -5.44 -11.00 12.82
CA ARG A 13 -6.91 -11.21 12.85
C ARG A 13 -7.20 -12.73 12.87
N PRO A 14 -8.28 -13.17 13.53
CA PRO A 14 -8.63 -14.59 13.63
C PRO A 14 -9.07 -15.21 12.29
N LEU A 15 -8.14 -15.83 11.53
CA LEU A 15 -8.13 -17.29 11.37
C LEU A 15 -9.34 -18.00 10.69
N GLY A 16 -10.04 -17.43 9.70
CA GLY A 16 -11.18 -18.08 9.01
C GLY A 16 -10.81 -19.23 8.04
N ALA A 17 -11.78 -19.96 7.47
CA ALA A 17 -11.48 -20.97 6.43
C ALA A 17 -10.88 -20.35 5.14
N GLN A 18 -11.24 -19.10 4.84
CA GLN A 18 -10.59 -18.26 3.83
C GLN A 18 -9.11 -17.97 4.18
N ASP A 19 -8.75 -17.99 5.46
CA ASP A 19 -7.39 -17.72 5.91
C ASP A 19 -6.40 -18.87 5.71
N ARG A 20 -6.86 -20.13 5.65
CA ARG A 20 -5.97 -21.27 5.31
C ARG A 20 -5.46 -21.19 3.86
N LEU A 21 -6.26 -20.61 2.95
CA LEU A 21 -5.84 -20.27 1.60
C LEU A 21 -5.02 -18.96 1.59
N SER A 22 -5.31 -18.03 2.50
CA SER A 22 -4.64 -16.73 2.64
C SER A 22 -3.16 -16.85 3.03
N TRP A 23 -2.78 -17.68 4.01
CA TRP A 23 -1.36 -17.79 4.40
C TRP A 23 -0.50 -18.49 3.35
N LYS A 24 -1.04 -19.47 2.61
CA LYS A 24 -0.34 -20.10 1.46
C LYS A 24 -0.11 -19.10 0.33
N LYS A 25 -1.11 -18.26 0.04
CA LYS A 25 -0.96 -17.14 -0.90
C LYS A 25 0.08 -16.13 -0.40
N ARG A 26 0.05 -15.76 0.88
CA ARG A 26 1.07 -14.89 1.51
C ARG A 26 2.47 -15.48 1.37
N LEU A 27 2.64 -16.78 1.62
CA LEU A 27 3.92 -17.48 1.44
C LEU A 27 4.37 -17.48 -0.02
N SER A 28 3.45 -17.71 -0.95
CA SER A 28 3.75 -17.63 -2.39
C SER A 28 4.27 -16.25 -2.78
N ARG A 29 3.68 -15.17 -2.25
CA ARG A 29 4.13 -13.79 -2.49
C ARG A 29 5.53 -13.52 -1.95
N LEU A 30 5.85 -14.01 -0.75
CA LEU A 30 7.19 -13.90 -0.16
C LEU A 30 8.28 -14.60 -1.01
N MET A 31 7.88 -15.56 -1.84
CA MET A 31 8.76 -16.30 -2.73
C MET A 31 8.66 -15.84 -4.19
N ASN A 32 7.83 -14.81 -4.47
CA ASN A 32 7.69 -14.24 -5.80
C ASN A 32 8.69 -13.10 -6.00
N TYR A 33 9.31 -13.07 -7.18
CA TYR A 33 10.34 -12.09 -7.54
C TYR A 33 10.02 -11.51 -8.92
N PRO A 34 8.95 -10.69 -9.04
CA PRO A 34 8.48 -10.19 -10.31
C PRO A 34 9.49 -9.22 -10.95
N GLY A 35 9.59 -9.27 -12.28
CA GLY A 35 10.37 -8.31 -13.05
C GLY A 35 9.50 -7.19 -13.61
N THR A 36 10.13 -6.19 -14.22
CA THR A 36 9.50 -4.95 -14.72
C THR A 36 8.18 -5.17 -15.46
N ARG A 37 8.13 -6.09 -16.43
CA ARG A 37 6.93 -6.35 -17.23
C ARG A 37 5.72 -6.81 -16.41
N TYR A 38 5.95 -7.72 -15.45
CA TYR A 38 4.86 -8.24 -14.63
C TYR A 38 4.37 -7.19 -13.64
N THR A 39 5.29 -6.42 -13.05
CA THR A 39 4.97 -5.31 -12.15
C THR A 39 4.16 -4.23 -12.88
N SER A 40 4.57 -3.84 -14.09
CA SER A 40 3.81 -2.90 -14.92
C SER A 40 2.40 -3.40 -15.20
N GLN A 41 2.25 -4.69 -15.54
CA GLN A 41 0.93 -5.28 -15.79
C GLN A 41 0.06 -5.27 -14.53
N MET A 42 0.62 -5.63 -13.37
CA MET A 42 -0.08 -5.58 -12.09
C MET A 42 -0.59 -4.16 -11.77
N MET A 43 0.24 -3.14 -12.02
CA MET A 43 -0.17 -1.75 -11.83
C MET A 43 -1.32 -1.35 -12.76
N GLU A 44 -1.24 -1.71 -14.04
CA GLU A 44 -2.23 -1.32 -15.06
C GLU A 44 -3.56 -2.06 -14.92
N THR A 45 -3.53 -3.37 -14.62
CA THR A 45 -4.73 -4.21 -14.67
C THR A 45 -5.40 -4.41 -13.31
N VAL A 46 -4.70 -4.14 -12.21
CA VAL A 46 -5.22 -4.39 -10.85
C VAL A 46 -5.17 -3.13 -10.00
N CYS A 47 -3.99 -2.53 -9.81
CA CYS A 47 -3.83 -1.42 -8.86
C CYS A 47 -4.54 -0.16 -9.33
N PHE A 48 -4.32 0.28 -10.58
CA PHE A 48 -4.95 1.48 -11.10
C PHE A 48 -6.48 1.36 -11.16
N PRO A 49 -7.08 0.27 -11.68
CA PRO A 49 -8.53 0.08 -11.62
C PRO A 49 -9.10 0.05 -10.19
N ALA A 50 -8.39 -0.57 -9.23
CA ALA A 50 -8.80 -0.54 -7.82
C ALA A 50 -8.83 0.88 -7.25
N MET A 51 -7.78 1.67 -7.49
CA MET A 51 -7.70 3.06 -7.04
C MET A 51 -8.77 3.93 -7.73
N GLU A 52 -9.04 3.67 -9.01
CA GLU A 52 -10.07 4.38 -9.76
C GLU A 52 -11.47 4.12 -9.19
N GLU A 53 -11.81 2.86 -8.88
CA GLU A 53 -13.10 2.51 -8.26
C GLU A 53 -13.29 3.24 -6.91
N VAL A 54 -12.25 3.22 -6.05
CA VAL A 54 -12.30 3.95 -4.77
C VAL A 54 -12.44 5.46 -5.00
N ALA A 55 -11.68 6.04 -5.93
CA ALA A 55 -11.74 7.46 -6.23
C ALA A 55 -13.12 7.88 -6.74
N GLN A 56 -13.75 7.07 -7.60
CA GLN A 56 -15.11 7.32 -8.10
C GLN A 56 -16.13 7.28 -6.97
N GLU A 57 -16.09 6.25 -6.12
CA GLU A 57 -17.00 6.11 -4.98
C GLU A 57 -16.87 7.27 -3.98
N LEU A 58 -15.64 7.72 -3.71
CA LEU A 58 -15.40 8.88 -2.84
C LEU A 58 -15.93 10.18 -3.47
N LYS A 59 -15.72 10.39 -4.77
CA LYS A 59 -16.27 11.55 -5.52
C LYS A 59 -17.80 11.57 -5.49
N LEU A 60 -18.44 10.41 -5.67
CA LEU A 60 -19.91 10.29 -5.58
C LEU A 60 -20.46 10.68 -4.21
N ARG A 61 -19.66 10.51 -3.15
CA ARG A 61 -20.00 10.92 -1.77
C ARG A 61 -19.60 12.37 -1.45
N GLY A 62 -19.12 13.12 -2.45
CA GLY A 62 -18.80 14.54 -2.33
C GLY A 62 -17.35 14.86 -1.94
N ALA A 63 -16.47 13.86 -1.85
CA ALA A 63 -15.05 14.12 -1.59
C ALA A 63 -14.35 14.66 -2.85
N TYR A 64 -13.40 15.58 -2.67
CA TYR A 64 -12.53 16.02 -3.76
C TYR A 64 -11.31 15.11 -3.84
N VAL A 65 -11.21 14.34 -4.94
CA VAL A 65 -10.20 13.29 -5.10
C VAL A 65 -9.44 13.45 -6.41
N GLU A 66 -8.12 13.39 -6.34
CA GLU A 66 -7.21 13.31 -7.48
C GLU A 66 -6.60 11.92 -7.56
N LEU A 67 -6.63 11.32 -8.76
CA LEU A 67 -5.93 10.07 -9.06
C LEU A 67 -4.99 10.33 -10.23
N LYS A 68 -3.70 10.04 -10.05
CA LYS A 68 -2.66 10.24 -11.06
C LYS A 68 -1.88 8.95 -11.28
N ASN A 69 -1.57 8.69 -12.55
CA ASN A 69 -0.57 7.72 -12.95
C ASN A 69 0.66 8.51 -13.43
N LEU A 70 1.68 8.57 -12.59
CA LEU A 70 2.85 9.42 -12.78
C LEU A 70 3.93 8.64 -13.53
N PRO A 71 4.64 9.25 -14.49
CA PRO A 71 5.70 8.58 -15.24
C PRO A 71 6.90 8.21 -14.34
N PRO A 72 7.78 7.31 -14.78
CA PRO A 72 9.02 7.01 -14.07
C PRO A 72 9.86 8.25 -13.82
N GLU A 73 10.47 8.34 -12.63
CA GLU A 73 11.48 9.36 -12.33
C GLU A 73 12.81 9.06 -13.04
N GLU A 74 13.72 10.04 -13.05
CA GLU A 74 15.02 9.90 -13.69
C GLU A 74 15.83 8.76 -13.05
N GLY A 75 16.15 7.73 -13.84
CA GLY A 75 16.85 6.53 -13.39
C GLY A 75 15.94 5.38 -12.95
N GLU A 76 14.62 5.57 -12.94
CA GLU A 76 13.63 4.51 -12.69
C GLU A 76 13.03 3.96 -14.00
N ASN A 77 12.55 2.72 -13.96
CA ASN A 77 11.94 2.07 -15.13
C ASN A 77 10.41 2.11 -15.11
N LEU A 78 9.81 2.34 -13.95
CA LEU A 78 8.37 2.29 -13.74
C LEU A 78 7.93 3.55 -12.98
N GLY A 79 6.77 4.07 -13.34
CA GLY A 79 6.14 5.17 -12.65
C GLY A 79 5.46 4.74 -11.36
N HIS A 80 4.68 5.63 -10.75
CA HIS A 80 3.92 5.32 -9.54
C HIS A 80 2.48 5.83 -9.63
N LEU A 81 1.63 5.30 -8.77
CA LEU A 81 0.22 5.72 -8.69
C LEU A 81 0.02 6.59 -7.45
N ASP A 82 -0.77 7.64 -7.58
CA ASP A 82 -1.02 8.63 -6.55
C ASP A 82 -2.52 8.91 -6.41
N LEU A 83 -3.09 8.56 -5.26
CA LEU A 83 -4.45 8.89 -4.85
C LEU A 83 -4.40 9.92 -3.73
N LEU A 84 -4.92 11.12 -4.01
CA LEU A 84 -5.00 12.23 -3.06
C LEU A 84 -6.47 12.56 -2.80
N VAL A 85 -6.88 12.49 -1.54
CA VAL A 85 -8.20 12.92 -1.08
C VAL A 85 -8.02 14.21 -0.28
N HIS A 86 -8.63 15.28 -0.77
CA HIS A 86 -8.56 16.59 -0.13
C HIS A 86 -9.56 16.68 1.02
N MET A 87 -9.09 17.15 2.18
CA MET A 87 -9.86 17.19 3.42
C MET A 87 -10.04 18.62 3.96
N GLY A 88 -9.90 19.62 3.09
CA GLY A 88 -10.09 21.03 3.44
C GLY A 88 -8.95 21.55 4.31
N ASP A 89 -9.29 22.02 5.52
CA ASP A 89 -8.32 22.51 6.51
C ASP A 89 -7.62 21.37 7.27
N GLU A 90 -8.13 20.15 7.17
CA GLU A 90 -7.53 18.96 7.77
C GLU A 90 -6.42 18.40 6.88
N GLN A 91 -5.59 17.54 7.46
CA GLN A 91 -4.54 16.86 6.72
C GLN A 91 -5.13 15.97 5.62
N ASN A 92 -4.72 16.20 4.37
CA ASN A 92 -5.14 15.39 3.23
C ASN A 92 -4.73 13.93 3.40
N PHE A 93 -5.55 13.02 2.88
CA PHE A 93 -5.20 11.62 2.80
C PHE A 93 -4.45 11.35 1.49
N VAL A 94 -3.27 10.73 1.61
CA VAL A 94 -2.42 10.34 0.50
C VAL A 94 -2.25 8.84 0.52
N TYR A 95 -2.50 8.18 -0.60
CA TYR A 95 -2.23 6.77 -0.82
C TYR A 95 -1.49 6.59 -2.14
N GLN A 96 -0.24 6.15 -2.06
CA GLN A 96 0.61 5.96 -3.23
C GLN A 96 1.05 4.51 -3.36
N ILE A 97 1.21 4.04 -4.60
CA ILE A 97 1.76 2.72 -4.91
C ILE A 97 3.04 2.92 -5.73
N TRP A 98 4.17 2.54 -5.13
CA TRP A 98 5.49 2.69 -5.72
C TRP A 98 6.12 1.33 -6.06
N PRO A 99 6.55 1.12 -7.33
CA PRO A 99 7.34 -0.04 -7.70
C PRO A 99 8.80 0.13 -7.26
N GLN A 100 9.16 -0.51 -6.14
CA GLN A 100 10.50 -0.43 -5.56
C GLN A 100 11.38 -1.61 -6.02
N GLN A 101 12.55 -1.32 -6.56
CA GLN A 101 13.51 -2.33 -7.04
C GLN A 101 14.40 -2.84 -5.90
N TYR A 102 14.49 -4.16 -5.75
CA TYR A 102 15.32 -4.85 -4.76
C TYR A 102 16.22 -5.88 -5.40
N SER A 103 17.34 -6.19 -4.74
CA SER A 103 18.21 -7.30 -5.13
C SER A 103 17.55 -8.64 -4.79
N VAL A 104 17.55 -9.57 -5.75
CA VAL A 104 17.07 -10.93 -5.54
C VAL A 104 17.96 -11.63 -4.49
N PRO A 105 17.38 -12.29 -3.48
CA PRO A 105 18.17 -13.01 -2.48
C PRO A 105 19.04 -14.11 -3.11
N GLY A 106 20.31 -14.17 -2.71
CA GLY A 106 21.32 -15.05 -3.31
C GLY A 106 21.04 -16.55 -3.22
N PHE A 107 20.18 -16.98 -2.30
CA PHE A 107 19.79 -18.39 -2.15
C PHE A 107 18.76 -18.87 -3.18
N THR A 108 18.18 -17.95 -3.98
CA THR A 108 17.13 -18.30 -4.94
C THR A 108 17.73 -18.78 -6.27
N TYR A 109 17.04 -19.70 -6.95
CA TYR A 109 17.45 -20.18 -8.27
C TYR A 109 17.56 -19.04 -9.32
N ARG A 110 16.78 -17.95 -9.16
CA ARG A 110 16.82 -16.78 -10.06
C ARG A 110 18.12 -15.99 -9.99
N ALA A 111 18.78 -15.93 -8.83
CA ALA A 111 20.10 -15.28 -8.71
C ALA A 111 21.16 -15.95 -9.62
N ARG A 112 20.99 -17.26 -9.91
CA ARG A 112 21.89 -18.03 -10.79
C ARG A 112 21.62 -17.81 -12.29
N SER A 113 20.50 -17.18 -12.65
CA SER A 113 20.07 -16.90 -14.03
C SER A 113 20.45 -15.49 -14.51
N GLY A 114 21.23 -14.73 -13.74
CA GLY A 114 21.67 -13.37 -14.11
C GLY A 114 20.65 -12.25 -13.86
N LYS A 115 19.44 -12.57 -13.34
CA LYS A 115 18.50 -11.55 -12.86
C LYS A 115 18.86 -11.16 -11.43
N SER A 116 19.50 -10.01 -11.28
CA SER A 116 19.94 -9.49 -9.98
C SER A 116 18.85 -8.77 -9.21
N THR A 117 17.78 -8.31 -9.87
CA THR A 117 16.74 -7.47 -9.24
C THR A 117 15.31 -7.95 -9.49
N TYR A 118 14.42 -7.60 -8.57
CA TYR A 118 12.97 -7.77 -8.67
C TYR A 118 12.27 -6.51 -8.13
N TYR A 119 10.97 -6.39 -8.34
CA TYR A 119 10.16 -5.28 -7.83
C TYR A 119 9.21 -5.73 -6.73
N ARG A 120 8.90 -4.81 -5.82
CA ARG A 120 7.76 -4.88 -4.90
C ARG A 120 6.86 -3.67 -5.15
N LEU A 121 5.56 -3.83 -4.99
CA LEU A 121 4.61 -2.72 -5.07
C LEU A 121 4.33 -2.25 -3.64
N GLU A 122 5.11 -1.30 -3.16
CA GLU A 122 5.00 -0.79 -1.80
C GLU A 122 3.97 0.33 -1.70
N THR A 123 3.17 0.33 -0.64
CA THR A 123 2.27 1.45 -0.32
C THR A 123 3.00 2.51 0.48
N PHE A 124 2.81 3.75 0.08
CA PHE A 124 3.26 4.94 0.79
C PHE A 124 2.06 5.77 1.21
N LEU A 125 2.03 6.16 2.48
CA LEU A 125 1.13 7.16 3.02
C LEU A 125 1.91 8.44 3.28
N LEU A 126 1.25 9.46 3.81
CA LEU A 126 1.92 10.72 4.17
C LEU A 126 3.04 10.51 5.20
N GLU A 127 2.91 9.53 6.09
CA GLU A 127 3.92 9.16 7.10
C GLU A 127 5.08 8.33 6.52
N GLY A 128 4.98 7.91 5.25
CA GLY A 128 5.98 7.13 4.53
C GLY A 128 5.53 5.69 4.20
N SER A 129 6.53 4.85 3.90
CA SER A 129 6.29 3.44 3.49
C SER A 129 5.63 2.64 4.60
N GLN A 130 4.61 1.87 4.22
CA GLN A 130 3.92 0.93 5.11
C GLN A 130 4.55 -0.47 5.09
N GLY A 131 5.52 -0.71 4.20
CA GLY A 131 6.25 -1.98 4.08
C GLY A 131 5.41 -3.17 3.60
N ASN A 132 4.14 -2.95 3.26
CA ASN A 132 3.29 -3.93 2.58
C ASN A 132 3.71 -4.07 1.10
N ASP A 133 3.45 -5.23 0.52
CA ASP A 133 3.70 -5.50 -0.89
C ASP A 133 2.39 -5.96 -1.53
N LEU A 134 1.90 -5.16 -2.48
CA LEU A 134 0.64 -5.40 -3.18
C LEU A 134 0.79 -6.38 -4.33
N MET A 135 2.00 -6.88 -4.63
CA MET A 135 2.19 -7.88 -5.68
C MET A 135 1.25 -9.09 -5.50
N ASP A 136 0.59 -9.50 -6.57
CA ASP A 136 -0.39 -10.60 -6.63
C ASP A 136 -1.64 -10.42 -5.74
N TYR A 137 -1.95 -9.20 -5.30
CA TYR A 137 -3.24 -8.89 -4.70
C TYR A 137 -4.35 -8.98 -5.77
N SER A 138 -5.57 -9.31 -5.36
CA SER A 138 -6.73 -9.06 -6.22
C SER A 138 -7.12 -7.58 -6.15
N LYS A 139 -7.92 -7.12 -7.11
CA LYS A 139 -8.46 -5.76 -7.12
C LYS A 139 -9.19 -5.44 -5.81
N GLU A 140 -10.00 -6.36 -5.32
CA GLU A 140 -10.76 -6.25 -4.07
C GLU A 140 -9.83 -6.15 -2.85
N GLN A 141 -8.69 -6.84 -2.86
CA GLN A 141 -7.71 -6.75 -1.78
C GLN A 141 -7.01 -5.38 -1.77
N VAL A 142 -6.73 -4.80 -2.94
CA VAL A 142 -6.18 -3.43 -3.04
C VAL A 142 -7.22 -2.41 -2.56
N ILE A 143 -8.48 -2.54 -2.98
CA ILE A 143 -9.59 -1.69 -2.51
C ILE A 143 -9.70 -1.75 -0.98
N THR A 144 -9.69 -2.96 -0.41
CA THR A 144 -9.77 -3.14 1.04
C THR A 144 -8.59 -2.50 1.76
N ASP A 145 -7.37 -2.63 1.22
CA ASP A 145 -6.19 -1.99 1.79
C ASP A 145 -6.30 -0.46 1.79
N ILE A 146 -6.73 0.15 0.68
CA ILE A 146 -6.95 1.61 0.59
C ILE A 146 -7.98 2.07 1.63
N LEU A 147 -9.11 1.36 1.76
CA LEU A 147 -10.17 1.71 2.70
C LEU A 147 -9.72 1.55 4.17
N ASP A 148 -8.98 0.49 4.50
CA ASP A 148 -8.39 0.28 5.83
C ASP A 148 -7.44 1.45 6.20
N GLN A 149 -6.66 1.97 5.26
CA GLN A 149 -5.79 3.14 5.51
C GLN A 149 -6.59 4.44 5.61
N TYR A 150 -7.61 4.62 4.78
CA TYR A 150 -8.46 5.82 4.83
C TYR A 150 -9.24 5.91 6.15
N GLU A 151 -9.76 4.79 6.66
CA GLU A 151 -10.41 4.73 7.97
C GLU A 151 -9.44 5.09 9.11
N ARG A 152 -8.21 4.59 9.06
CA ARG A 152 -7.17 4.96 10.04
C ARG A 152 -6.86 6.46 10.00
N HIS A 153 -6.80 7.05 8.81
CA HIS A 153 -6.59 8.48 8.64
C HIS A 153 -7.73 9.31 9.22
N LEU A 154 -8.98 8.90 8.98
CA LEU A 154 -10.16 9.54 9.59
C LEU A 154 -10.13 9.46 11.12
N ASN A 155 -9.76 8.31 11.68
CA ASN A 155 -9.63 8.13 13.13
C ASN A 155 -8.53 9.03 13.70
N PHE A 156 -7.40 9.19 13.00
CA PHE A 156 -6.33 10.12 13.38
C PHE A 156 -6.82 11.57 13.45
N ILE A 157 -7.54 12.04 12.42
CA ILE A 157 -8.14 13.37 12.41
C ILE A 157 -9.11 13.54 13.58
N HIS A 158 -9.97 12.55 13.82
CA HIS A 158 -10.96 12.59 14.90
C HIS A 158 -10.29 12.74 16.28
N LEU A 159 -9.30 11.92 16.60
CA LEU A 159 -8.56 12.02 17.87
C LEU A 159 -7.85 13.37 18.03
N HIS A 160 -7.28 13.90 16.94
CA HIS A 160 -6.57 15.19 16.97
C HIS A 160 -7.52 16.39 17.11
N ARG A 161 -8.75 16.27 16.60
CA ARG A 161 -9.80 17.27 16.77
C ARG A 161 -10.37 17.29 18.19
N GLU A 162 -10.50 16.13 18.83
CA GLU A 162 -11.05 16.00 20.19
C GLU A 162 -10.04 16.34 21.29
N ALA A 163 -8.73 16.33 21.00
CA ALA A 163 -7.68 16.64 21.95
C ALA A 163 -6.62 17.60 21.40
N PRO A 164 -6.92 18.91 21.22
CA PRO A 164 -5.89 19.91 21.07
C PRO A 164 -5.16 20.08 22.41
N GLY A 165 -4.18 19.20 22.68
CA GLY A 165 -3.24 19.33 23.79
C GLY A 165 -3.58 18.63 25.12
N ASN A 166 -4.33 17.53 25.15
CA ASN A 166 -4.52 16.78 26.39
C ASN A 166 -4.38 15.26 26.20
N SER A 167 -3.62 14.62 27.10
CA SER A 167 -3.42 13.18 27.17
C SER A 167 -4.75 12.44 27.13
N VAL A 168 -4.83 11.39 26.30
CA VAL A 168 -5.94 10.45 26.24
C VAL A 168 -6.22 9.94 27.67
N MET A 169 -7.26 10.46 28.31
CA MET A 169 -7.78 9.90 29.55
C MET A 169 -8.61 8.69 29.16
N PHE A 170 -8.19 7.53 29.64
CA PHE A 170 -8.97 6.31 29.53
C PHE A 170 -10.30 6.51 30.29
N PRO A 171 -11.43 5.98 29.78
CA PRO A 171 -12.68 6.00 30.54
C PRO A 171 -12.50 5.18 31.82
N ASP A 172 -12.77 5.80 32.97
CA ASP A 172 -12.82 5.08 34.24
C ASP A 172 -13.95 4.04 34.20
N VAL A 173 -13.60 2.82 34.61
CA VAL A 173 -14.45 1.62 34.64
C VAL A 173 -15.59 1.71 35.65
#